data_AF-A0A420RSS9-F1
#
_entry.id   AF-A0A420RSS9-F1
#
_cell.length_a   1.000
_cell.length_b   1.000
_cell.length_c   1.000
_cell.angle_alpha   90.00
_cell.angle_beta   90.00
_cell.angle_gamma   90.00
#
_symmetry.space_group_name_H-M   'P 1'
#
loop_
_entity.id
_entity.type
_entity.pdbx_description
1 polymer ?
#
loop_
_entity_poly.entity_id
_entity_poly.type
_entity_poly.pdbx_seq_one_letter_code
_entity_poly.pdbx_strand_id
1 'polypeptide(L)'
;MPCPAATDHPSKKGKPMSEYQNLLARKAELEAQIAAAQAERKAEGIAQARELIGEYGLTAADIFPAPGKKAKGSVGAPKYRDPDTGATWTGRGKPPNWINGKDRDSMLID
;
A
#
# COMPACT_ATOMS: atom_id res chain seq x y z
N MET A 1 61.94 36.05 -51.40
CA MET A 1 60.50 35.83 -51.70
C MET A 1 60.43 34.85 -52.86
N PRO A 2 59.67 33.74 -52.76
CA PRO A 2 58.20 33.77 -52.71
C PRO A 2 57.55 32.86 -51.64
N CYS A 3 56.41 33.32 -51.11
CA CYS A 3 55.28 32.49 -50.62
C CYS A 3 54.26 32.39 -51.78
N PRO A 4 53.19 31.54 -51.78
CA PRO A 4 52.48 30.99 -50.62
C PRO A 4 51.84 29.57 -50.75
N ALA A 5 51.30 29.11 -49.61
CA ALA A 5 50.07 28.34 -49.43
C ALA A 5 49.94 26.90 -49.97
N ALA A 6 49.74 25.95 -49.04
CA ALA A 6 48.45 25.29 -48.92
C ALA A 6 48.33 24.64 -47.52
N THR A 7 47.42 25.19 -46.74
CA THR A 7 46.99 24.67 -45.43
C THR A 7 46.26 23.35 -45.66
N ASP A 8 46.87 22.22 -45.30
CA ASP A 8 46.16 20.95 -45.25
C ASP A 8 45.14 21.02 -44.11
N HIS A 9 43.86 21.04 -44.50
CA HIS A 9 42.72 21.14 -43.60
C HIS A 9 42.52 19.83 -42.83
N PRO A 10 42.00 19.91 -41.59
CA PRO A 10 42.15 18.89 -40.59
C PRO A 10 41.40 17.59 -40.91
N SER A 11 42.09 16.49 -40.64
CA SER A 11 41.58 15.15 -40.40
C SER A 11 40.13 15.15 -39.90
N LYS A 12 39.22 14.60 -40.72
CA LYS A 12 37.84 14.27 -40.34
C LYS A 12 37.88 13.28 -39.18
N LYS A 13 37.95 13.78 -37.95
CA LYS A 13 37.62 13.00 -36.76
C LYS A 13 36.12 12.71 -36.84
N GLY A 14 35.78 11.44 -37.07
CA GLY A 14 34.41 10.96 -36.96
C GLY A 14 33.82 11.46 -35.63
N LYS A 15 32.61 12.02 -35.68
CA LYS A 15 31.94 12.56 -34.50
C LYS A 15 31.94 11.45 -33.44
N PRO A 16 32.66 11.59 -32.30
CA PRO A 16 32.37 10.72 -31.17
C PRO A 16 30.89 10.93 -30.84
N MET A 17 30.18 9.88 -30.40
CA MET A 17 28.82 10.02 -29.88
C MET A 17 28.69 11.36 -29.18
N SER A 18 27.77 12.22 -29.64
CA SER A 18 27.70 13.58 -29.13
C SER A 18 27.58 13.52 -27.61
N GLU A 19 28.17 14.49 -26.90
CA GLU A 19 28.07 14.56 -25.43
C GLU A 19 26.63 14.33 -24.94
N TYR A 20 25.67 14.86 -25.71
CA TYR A 20 24.25 14.61 -25.56
C TYR A 20 23.83 13.12 -25.59
N GLN A 21 24.32 12.33 -26.54
CA GLN A 21 24.06 10.88 -26.61
C GLN A 21 24.70 10.11 -25.45
N ASN A 22 25.89 10.50 -24.99
CA ASN A 22 26.50 9.90 -23.80
C ASN A 22 25.68 10.21 -22.54
N LEU A 23 25.17 11.43 -22.41
CA LEU A 23 24.27 11.79 -21.31
C LEU A 23 22.97 11.00 -21.33
N LEU A 24 22.38 10.76 -22.51
CA LEU A 24 21.19 9.93 -22.67
C LEU A 24 21.46 8.46 -22.31
N ALA A 25 22.59 7.90 -22.77
CA ALA A 25 22.96 6.52 -22.45
C ALA A 25 23.15 6.33 -20.94
N ARG A 26 23.84 7.28 -20.28
CA ARG A 26 24.06 7.26 -18.83
C ARG A 26 22.75 7.43 -18.05
N LYS A 27 21.83 8.24 -18.55
CA LYS A 27 20.49 8.36 -17.96
C LYS A 27 19.73 7.03 -18.04
N ALA A 28 19.72 6.38 -19.20
CA ALA A 28 19.02 5.11 -19.38
C ALA A 28 19.58 4.01 -18.44
N GLU A 29 20.90 3.97 -18.28
CA GLU A 29 21.56 3.05 -17.36
C GLU A 29 21.23 3.32 -15.89
N LEU A 30 21.16 4.60 -15.50
CA LEU A 30 20.73 4.99 -14.16
C LEU A 30 19.24 4.66 -13.92
N GLU A 31 18.37 4.91 -14.91
CA GLU A 31 16.95 4.55 -14.81
C GLU A 31 16.75 3.04 -14.69
N ALA A 32 17.54 2.23 -15.41
CA ALA A 32 17.52 0.78 -15.29
C ALA A 32 17.96 0.31 -13.88
N GLN A 33 19.00 0.91 -13.32
CA GLN A 33 19.45 0.62 -11.95
C GLN A 33 18.41 1.03 -10.90
N ILE A 34 17.78 2.19 -11.07
CA ILE A 34 16.72 2.65 -10.17
C ILE A 34 15.51 1.72 -10.26
N ALA A 35 15.13 1.27 -11.46
CA ALA A 35 14.03 0.35 -11.65
C ALA A 35 14.32 -1.02 -10.99
N ALA A 36 15.55 -1.53 -11.13
CA ALA A 36 15.98 -2.75 -10.46
C ALA A 36 15.90 -2.62 -8.92
N ALA A 37 16.48 -1.56 -8.37
CA ALA A 37 16.45 -1.30 -6.92
C ALA A 37 15.01 -1.11 -6.39
N GLN A 38 14.12 -0.48 -7.17
CA GLN A 38 12.72 -0.39 -6.80
C GLN A 38 12.00 -1.74 -6.87
N ALA A 39 12.29 -2.59 -7.85
CA ALA A 39 11.70 -3.91 -7.95
C ALA A 39 12.09 -4.78 -6.75
N GLU A 40 13.36 -4.74 -6.34
CA GLU A 40 13.85 -5.44 -5.14
C GLU A 40 13.15 -4.92 -3.88
N ARG A 41 13.17 -3.60 -3.63
CA ARG A 41 12.49 -3.03 -2.46
C ARG A 41 10.98 -3.30 -2.44
N LYS A 42 10.33 -3.30 -3.60
CA LYS A 42 8.90 -3.66 -3.71
C LYS A 42 8.68 -5.13 -3.40
N ALA A 43 9.55 -6.02 -3.89
CA ALA A 43 9.47 -7.44 -3.61
C ALA A 43 9.67 -7.73 -2.11
N GLU A 44 10.64 -7.08 -1.47
CA GLU A 44 10.85 -7.15 -0.02
C GLU A 44 9.60 -6.66 0.75
N GLY A 45 9.04 -5.52 0.39
CA GLY A 45 7.82 -5.00 1.01
C GLY A 45 6.61 -5.93 0.83
N ILE A 46 6.48 -6.56 -0.34
CA ILE A 46 5.43 -7.56 -0.59
C ILE A 46 5.66 -8.82 0.24
N ALA A 47 6.91 -9.27 0.40
CA ALA A 47 7.23 -10.43 1.23
C ALA A 47 6.90 -10.18 2.71
N GLN A 48 7.30 -9.03 3.25
CA GLN A 48 6.96 -8.61 4.61
C GLN A 48 5.45 -8.48 4.81
N ALA A 49 4.74 -7.88 3.84
CA ALA A 49 3.29 -7.80 3.89
C ALA A 49 2.66 -9.20 3.91
N ARG A 50 3.15 -10.15 3.10
CA ARG A 50 2.65 -11.53 3.08
C ARG A 50 2.90 -12.28 4.39
N GLU A 51 4.04 -12.05 5.03
CA GLU A 51 4.37 -12.61 6.34
C GLU A 51 3.41 -12.10 7.42
N LEU A 52 3.23 -10.78 7.52
CA LEU A 52 2.27 -10.14 8.42
C LEU A 52 0.84 -10.62 8.17
N ILE A 53 0.46 -10.79 6.89
CA ILE A 53 -0.84 -11.34 6.50
C ILE A 53 -1.03 -12.76 7.06
N GLY A 54 -0.02 -13.60 6.93
CA GLY A 54 -0.06 -14.99 7.42
C GLY A 54 -0.10 -15.07 8.94
N GLU A 55 0.73 -14.28 9.63
CA GLU A 55 0.84 -14.27 11.10
C GLU A 55 -0.47 -13.85 11.77
N TYR A 56 -1.10 -12.79 11.26
CA TYR A 56 -2.31 -12.23 11.84
C TYR A 56 -3.61 -12.76 11.19
N GLY A 57 -3.50 -13.67 10.21
CA GLY A 57 -4.66 -14.15 9.44
C GLY A 57 -5.44 -13.04 8.75
N LEU A 58 -4.75 -11.97 8.34
CA LEU A 58 -5.37 -10.80 7.72
C LEU A 58 -5.89 -11.14 6.33
N THR A 59 -7.02 -10.57 5.94
CA THR A 59 -7.50 -10.70 4.58
C THR A 59 -7.27 -9.43 3.79
N ALA A 60 -7.36 -9.49 2.45
CA ALA A 60 -7.27 -8.29 1.62
C ALA A 60 -8.31 -7.21 2.02
N ALA A 61 -9.42 -7.61 2.65
CA ALA A 61 -10.44 -6.69 3.17
C ALA A 61 -10.00 -5.94 4.45
N ASP A 62 -9.09 -6.51 5.25
CA ASP A 62 -8.52 -5.86 6.43
C ASP A 62 -7.41 -4.86 6.06
N ILE A 63 -6.70 -5.12 4.96
CA ILE A 63 -5.59 -4.29 4.46
C ILE A 63 -6.10 -3.16 3.55
N PHE A 64 -7.10 -3.45 2.71
CA PHE A 64 -7.74 -2.50 1.83
C PHE A 64 -9.21 -2.32 2.23
N PRO A 65 -9.50 -1.65 3.35
CA PRO A 65 -10.88 -1.35 3.71
C PRO A 65 -11.47 -0.47 2.61
N ALA A 66 -12.55 -0.96 1.98
CA ALA A 66 -13.29 -0.18 1.00
C ALA A 66 -13.68 1.18 1.61
N PRO A 67 -13.56 2.29 0.87
CA PRO A 67 -13.92 3.61 1.38
C PRO A 67 -15.38 3.58 1.83
N GLY A 68 -15.61 3.70 3.14
CA GLY A 68 -16.93 3.66 3.77
C GLY A 68 -17.26 2.42 4.59
N LYS A 69 -16.49 1.32 4.51
CA LYS A 69 -16.61 0.22 5.47
C LYS A 69 -15.58 0.40 6.57
N LYS A 70 -16.00 1.04 7.66
CA LYS A 70 -15.28 0.91 8.94
C LYS A 70 -15.12 -0.59 9.20
N ALA A 71 -13.91 -1.02 9.55
CA ALA A 71 -13.67 -2.35 10.10
C ALA A 71 -14.83 -2.63 11.06
N LYS A 72 -15.49 -3.78 10.89
CA LYS A 72 -16.61 -4.20 11.74
C LYS A 72 -16.02 -4.34 13.13
N GLY A 73 -15.93 -3.23 13.84
CA GLY A 73 -15.37 -3.14 15.16
C GLY A 73 -16.07 -4.22 15.94
N SER A 74 -15.26 -5.11 16.51
CA SER A 74 -15.70 -6.17 17.40
C SER A 74 -16.93 -5.65 18.14
N VAL A 75 -18.09 -6.21 17.77
CA VAL A 75 -19.38 -5.80 18.30
C VAL A 75 -19.22 -6.04 19.79
N GLY A 76 -19.03 -4.94 20.54
CA GLY A 76 -18.50 -4.97 21.89
C GLY A 76 -19.24 -5.99 22.73
N ALA A 77 -18.52 -6.65 23.65
CA ALA A 77 -19.02 -7.75 24.47
C ALA A 77 -20.52 -7.59 24.80
N PRO A 78 -21.36 -8.60 24.55
CA PRO A 78 -22.79 -8.47 24.76
C PRO A 78 -23.06 -8.08 26.21
N LYS A 79 -23.69 -6.91 26.40
CA LYS A 79 -23.92 -6.32 27.72
C LYS A 79 -25.26 -6.76 28.30
N TYR A 80 -26.17 -7.25 27.47
CA TYR A 80 -27.49 -7.70 27.89
C TYR A 80 -27.82 -9.07 27.31
N ARG A 81 -28.46 -9.95 28.08
CA ARG A 81 -28.98 -11.26 27.66
C ARG A 81 -30.42 -11.44 28.11
N ASP A 82 -31.24 -11.92 27.18
CA ASP A 82 -32.62 -12.28 27.45
C ASP A 82 -32.68 -13.64 28.19
N PRO A 83 -33.35 -13.73 29.35
CA PRO A 83 -33.50 -14.99 30.09
C PRO A 83 -34.44 -15.99 29.40
N ASP A 84 -35.39 -15.50 28.59
CA ASP A 84 -36.41 -16.34 27.96
C ASP A 84 -35.92 -16.96 26.63
N THR A 85 -35.19 -16.19 25.82
CA THR A 85 -34.75 -16.60 24.47
C THR A 85 -33.23 -16.76 24.34
N GLY A 86 -32.45 -16.33 25.33
CA GLY A 86 -31.00 -16.34 25.28
C GLY A 86 -30.39 -15.33 24.29
N ALA A 87 -31.21 -14.46 23.68
CA ALA A 87 -30.75 -13.44 22.75
C ALA A 87 -29.86 -12.41 23.47
N THR A 88 -28.75 -12.01 22.85
CA THR A 88 -27.80 -11.07 23.46
C THR A 88 -27.76 -9.75 22.71
N TRP A 89 -27.68 -8.63 23.43
CA TRP A 89 -27.60 -7.29 22.86
C TRP A 89 -26.49 -6.47 23.51
N THR A 90 -25.75 -5.72 22.71
CA THR A 90 -24.54 -5.00 23.13
C THR A 90 -24.82 -3.62 23.75
N GLY A 91 -26.10 -3.25 23.89
CA GLY A 91 -26.49 -1.92 24.37
C GLY A 91 -26.31 -0.79 23.34
N ARG A 92 -25.77 -1.09 22.15
CA ARG A 92 -25.48 -0.12 21.10
C ARG A 92 -26.46 -0.28 19.94
N GLY A 93 -27.19 0.78 19.59
CA GLY A 93 -28.15 0.81 18.47
C GLY A 93 -29.62 0.66 18.89
N LYS A 94 -30.48 0.28 17.95
CA LYS A 94 -31.91 0.04 18.19
C LYS A 94 -32.08 -1.16 19.14
N PRO A 95 -32.73 -1.01 20.30
CA PRO A 95 -32.96 -2.13 21.19
C PRO A 95 -33.89 -3.16 20.53
N PRO A 96 -33.61 -4.47 20.64
CA PRO A 96 -34.51 -5.51 20.20
C PRO A 96 -35.80 -5.53 21.06
N ASN A 97 -36.88 -6.06 20.50
CA ASN A 97 -38.22 -6.04 21.12
C ASN A 97 -38.27 -6.68 22.52
N TRP A 98 -37.35 -7.62 22.83
CA TRP A 98 -37.30 -8.29 24.12
C TRP A 98 -36.73 -7.44 25.26
N ILE A 99 -35.91 -6.43 24.96
CA ILE A 99 -35.42 -5.45 25.97
C ILE A 99 -36.15 -4.11 25.88
N ASN A 100 -36.90 -3.87 24.80
CA ASN A 100 -37.62 -2.63 24.57
C ASN A 100 -38.83 -2.52 25.53
N GLY A 101 -38.71 -1.71 26.58
CA GLY A 101 -39.76 -1.48 27.58
C GLY A 101 -39.75 -2.42 28.79
N LYS A 102 -38.76 -3.31 28.90
CA LYS A 102 -38.50 -4.14 30.08
C LYS A 102 -37.38 -3.55 30.93
N ASP A 103 -37.29 -3.99 32.19
CA ASP A 103 -36.23 -3.59 33.11
C ASP A 103 -34.86 -4.05 32.59
N ARG A 104 -33.99 -3.09 32.28
CA ARG A 104 -32.73 -3.32 31.56
C ARG A 104 -31.64 -3.85 32.50
N ASP A 105 -31.75 -3.57 33.79
CA ASP A 105 -30.82 -4.03 34.84
C ASP A 105 -30.93 -5.54 35.05
N SER A 106 -32.15 -6.09 35.01
CA SER A 106 -32.40 -7.53 35.15
C SER A 106 -31.82 -8.40 34.04
N MET A 107 -31.41 -7.79 32.91
CA MET A 107 -30.88 -8.47 31.73
C MET A 107 -29.40 -8.21 31.52
N LEU A 108 -28.74 -7.49 32.44
CA LEU A 108 -27.33 -7.12 32.31
C LEU A 108 -26.44 -8.35 32.52
N ILE A 109 -25.52 -8.59 31.59
CA ILE A 109 -24.42 -9.54 31.74
C ILE A 109 -23.24 -8.73 32.31
N ASP A 110 -22.85 -9.02 33.55
CA ASP A 110 -21.58 -8.56 34.13
C ASP A 110 -20.45 -9.54 33.80
#